data_AF-A0A1Q7C1R9-F1
#
_entry.id   AF-A0A1Q7C1R9-F1
#
_cell.length_a   1.000
_cell.length_b   1.000
_cell.length_c   1.000
_cell.angle_alpha   90.00
_cell.angle_beta   90.00
_cell.angle_gamma   90.00
#
_symmetry.space_group_name_H-M   'P 1'
#
loop_
_entity.id
_entity.type
_entity.pdbx_description
1 polymer ?
#
loop_
_entity_poly.entity_id
_entity_poly.type
_entity_poly.pdbx_seq_one_letter_code
_entity_poly.pdbx_strand_id
1 'polypeptide(L)'
;MATTQAQAAVMRQTADKFDQVNQSLQAMLKSLLGELEALRTQWQGAGGHSFEQVKLAWSEDQQTLHQALGETAGAIRTSGQQYTVSDTAAADRLGTHHGGRQLPL
;
A
#
# COMPACT_ATOMS: atom_id res chain seq x y z
N MET A 1 18.54 4.06 16.76
CA MET A 1 18.97 2.67 16.55
C MET A 1 17.82 1.68 16.78
N ALA A 2 17.60 1.12 17.99
CA ALA A 2 16.58 0.06 18.15
C ALA A 2 15.12 0.49 17.83
N THR A 3 14.71 1.67 18.28
CA THR A 3 13.34 2.17 18.09
C THR A 3 13.03 2.55 16.63
N THR A 4 13.99 3.16 15.94
CA THR A 4 13.86 3.62 14.53
C THR A 4 13.84 2.44 13.56
N GLN A 5 14.66 1.42 13.80
CA GLN A 5 14.62 0.17 13.04
C GLN A 5 13.31 -0.59 13.26
N ALA A 6 12.80 -0.64 14.50
CA ALA A 6 11.50 -1.23 14.80
C ALA A 6 10.35 -0.48 14.09
N GLN A 7 10.38 0.85 14.09
CA GLN A 7 9.41 1.68 13.36
C GLN A 7 9.44 1.41 11.84
N ALA A 8 10.63 1.36 11.24
CA ALA A 8 10.77 1.05 9.81
C ALA A 8 10.22 -0.35 9.46
N ALA A 9 10.42 -1.34 10.33
CA ALA A 9 9.86 -2.68 10.17
C ALA A 9 8.33 -2.69 10.24
N VAL A 10 7.74 -1.98 11.20
CA VAL A 10 6.27 -1.82 11.32
C VAL A 10 5.70 -1.13 10.08
N MET A 11 6.37 -0.11 9.56
CA MET A 11 5.91 0.56 8.33
C MET A 11 5.95 -0.37 7.12
N ARG A 12 7.01 -1.17 6.97
CA ARG A 12 7.08 -2.18 5.91
C ARG A 12 5.93 -3.18 6.00
N GLN A 13 5.71 -3.76 7.18
CA GLN A 13 4.60 -4.67 7.44
C GLN A 13 3.23 -4.02 7.14
N THR A 14 3.09 -2.73 7.44
CA THR A 14 1.87 -1.98 7.15
C THR A 14 1.68 -1.85 5.64
N ALA A 15 2.70 -1.45 4.88
CA ALA A 15 2.63 -1.38 3.42
C ALA A 15 2.26 -2.75 2.80
N ASP A 16 2.88 -3.84 3.28
CA ASP A 16 2.56 -5.20 2.83
C ASP A 16 1.09 -5.56 3.12
N LYS A 17 0.54 -5.09 4.25
CA LYS A 17 -0.87 -5.28 4.58
C LYS A 17 -1.79 -4.52 3.61
N PHE A 18 -1.43 -3.30 3.21
CA PHE A 18 -2.16 -2.56 2.18
C PHE A 18 -2.16 -3.30 0.84
N ASP A 19 -1.01 -3.84 0.42
CA ASP A 19 -0.93 -4.65 -0.81
C ASP A 19 -1.81 -5.91 -0.73
N GLN A 20 -1.79 -6.61 0.41
CA GLN A 20 -2.64 -7.79 0.63
C GLN A 20 -4.13 -7.44 0.57
N VAL A 21 -4.54 -6.34 1.21
CA VAL A 21 -5.93 -5.87 1.17
C VAL A 21 -6.32 -5.50 -0.26
N ASN A 22 -5.43 -4.82 -0.99
CA ASN A 22 -5.63 -4.47 -2.38
C ASN A 22 -5.87 -5.70 -3.27
N GLN A 23 -5.04 -6.75 -3.11
CA GLN A 23 -5.18 -8.01 -3.84
C GLN A 23 -6.46 -8.78 -3.47
N SER A 24 -6.76 -8.87 -2.17
CA SER A 24 -7.99 -9.52 -1.69
C SER A 24 -9.23 -8.84 -2.26
N LEU A 25 -9.23 -7.51 -2.26
CA LEU A 25 -10.32 -6.74 -2.84
C LEU A 25 -10.44 -6.97 -4.34
N GLN A 26 -9.34 -6.98 -5.11
CA GLN A 26 -9.38 -7.35 -6.54
C GLN A 26 -10.04 -8.71 -6.77
N ALA A 27 -9.74 -9.70 -5.93
CA ALA A 27 -10.32 -11.03 -6.06
C ALA A 27 -11.84 -11.02 -5.79
N MET A 28 -12.28 -10.39 -4.70
CA MET A 28 -13.71 -10.26 -4.36
C MET A 28 -14.47 -9.53 -5.46
N LEU A 29 -13.89 -8.45 -5.97
CA LEU A 29 -14.45 -7.63 -7.03
C LEU A 29 -14.63 -8.40 -8.34
N LYS A 30 -13.62 -9.20 -8.73
CA LYS A 30 -13.71 -10.09 -9.90
C LYS A 30 -14.78 -11.17 -9.72
N SER A 31 -14.91 -11.74 -8.52
CA SER A 31 -15.96 -12.72 -8.21
C SER A 31 -17.34 -12.09 -8.39
N LEU A 32 -17.56 -10.93 -7.79
CA LEU A 32 -18.84 -10.22 -7.88
C LEU A 32 -19.21 -9.90 -9.33
N LEU A 33 -18.25 -9.45 -10.14
CA LEU A 33 -18.49 -9.20 -11.56
C LEU A 33 -18.90 -10.47 -12.32
N GLY A 34 -18.22 -11.60 -12.05
CA GLY A 34 -18.56 -12.88 -12.67
C GLY A 34 -19.97 -13.38 -12.29
N GLU A 35 -20.35 -13.24 -11.02
CA GLU A 35 -21.70 -13.55 -10.53
C GLU A 35 -22.75 -12.66 -11.20
N LEU A 36 -22.45 -11.36 -11.32
CA LEU A 36 -23.29 -10.37 -12.00
C LEU A 36 -23.46 -10.68 -13.49
N GLU A 37 -22.40 -11.07 -14.21
CA GLU A 37 -22.46 -11.47 -15.62
C GLU A 37 -23.33 -12.71 -15.83
N ALA A 38 -23.30 -13.68 -14.91
CA ALA A 38 -24.17 -14.85 -14.97
C ALA A 38 -25.65 -14.44 -14.86
N LEU A 39 -25.98 -13.50 -13.97
CA LEU A 39 -27.35 -12.97 -13.80
C LEU A 39 -27.82 -12.16 -15.02
N ARG A 40 -26.93 -11.44 -15.70
CA ARG A 40 -27.23 -10.68 -16.93
C ARG A 40 -27.88 -11.54 -18.01
N THR A 41 -27.51 -12.82 -18.11
CA THR A 41 -28.11 -13.75 -19.09
C THR A 41 -29.62 -13.93 -18.89
N GLN A 42 -30.12 -13.71 -17.66
CA GLN A 42 -31.53 -13.79 -17.30
C GLN A 42 -32.27 -12.46 -17.48
N TRP A 43 -31.56 -11.32 -17.48
CA TRP A 43 -32.13 -9.98 -17.64
C TRP A 43 -31.96 -9.46 -19.06
N GLN A 44 -32.61 -10.13 -20.03
CA GLN A 44 -32.67 -9.64 -21.40
C GLN A 44 -33.64 -8.44 -21.49
N GLY A 45 -33.16 -7.28 -21.98
CA GLY A 45 -33.99 -6.07 -22.15
C GLY A 45 -33.53 -4.87 -21.30
N ALA A 46 -34.47 -4.05 -20.79
CA ALA A 46 -34.21 -2.78 -20.10
C ALA A 46 -33.27 -2.91 -18.88
N GLY A 47 -33.26 -4.06 -18.19
CA GLY A 47 -32.34 -4.33 -17.07
C GLY A 47 -30.87 -4.46 -17.50
N GLY A 48 -30.61 -4.82 -18.77
CA GLY A 48 -29.25 -4.93 -19.29
C GLY A 48 -28.54 -3.59 -19.42
N HIS A 49 -29.26 -2.50 -19.75
CA HIS A 49 -28.65 -1.19 -19.91
C HIS A 49 -28.23 -0.57 -18.57
N SER A 50 -29.09 -0.66 -17.55
CA SER A 50 -28.74 -0.22 -16.18
C SER A 50 -27.57 -1.03 -15.61
N PHE A 51 -27.51 -2.32 -15.92
CA PHE A 51 -26.40 -3.19 -15.53
C PHE A 51 -25.06 -2.76 -16.14
N GLU A 52 -25.03 -2.44 -17.44
CA GLU A 52 -23.81 -1.95 -18.09
C GLU A 52 -23.33 -0.61 -17.50
N GLN A 53 -24.24 0.29 -17.13
CA GLN A 53 -23.88 1.55 -16.46
C GLN A 53 -23.26 1.31 -15.08
N VAL A 54 -23.86 0.41 -14.28
CA VAL A 54 -23.29 0.03 -12.97
C VAL A 54 -21.90 -0.59 -13.14
N LYS A 55 -21.71 -1.44 -14.17
CA LYS A 55 -20.42 -2.05 -14.46
C LYS A 55 -19.33 -1.02 -14.77
N LEU A 56 -19.68 0.01 -15.55
CA LEU A 56 -18.75 1.10 -15.89
C LEU A 56 -18.37 1.92 -14.65
N ALA A 57 -19.36 2.42 -13.91
CA ALA A 57 -19.11 3.19 -12.68
C ALA A 57 -18.29 2.38 -11.66
N TRP A 58 -18.62 1.10 -11.51
CA TRP A 58 -17.87 0.19 -10.66
C TRP A 58 -16.42 0.01 -11.11
N SER A 59 -16.15 -0.09 -12.41
CA SER A 59 -14.78 -0.20 -12.94
C SER A 59 -13.96 1.06 -12.64
N GLU A 60 -14.57 2.25 -12.70
CA GLU A 60 -13.92 3.52 -12.36
C GLU A 60 -13.61 3.61 -10.85
N ASP A 61 -14.57 3.22 -10.02
CA ASP A 61 -14.41 3.17 -8.56
C ASP A 61 -13.28 2.22 -8.15
N GLN A 62 -13.18 1.05 -8.81
CA GLN A 62 -12.10 0.10 -8.58
C GLN A 62 -10.73 0.68 -8.90
N GLN A 63 -10.58 1.33 -10.05
CA GLN A 63 -9.32 1.95 -10.45
C GLN A 63 -8.89 3.01 -9.43
N THR A 64 -9.83 3.87 -9.03
CA THR A 64 -9.60 4.90 -8.02
C THR A 64 -9.13 4.29 -6.71
N LEU A 65 -9.78 3.22 -6.27
CA LEU A 65 -9.45 2.56 -5.02
C LEU A 65 -8.10 1.83 -5.08
N HIS A 66 -7.76 1.17 -6.18
CA HIS A 66 -6.45 0.55 -6.38
C HIS A 66 -5.32 1.58 -6.36
N GLN A 67 -5.55 2.72 -7.01
CA GLN A 67 -4.61 3.82 -7.01
C GLN A 67 -4.39 4.34 -5.57
N ALA A 68 -5.47 4.63 -4.84
CA ALA A 68 -5.38 5.14 -3.47
C ALA A 68 -4.65 4.17 -2.52
N LEU A 69 -4.94 2.86 -2.61
CA LEU A 69 -4.26 1.83 -1.80
C LEU A 69 -2.77 1.72 -2.17
N GLY A 70 -2.44 1.75 -3.47
CA GLY A 70 -1.06 1.70 -3.97
C GLY A 70 -0.25 2.94 -3.57
N GLU A 71 -0.82 4.12 -3.71
CA GLU A 71 -0.22 5.39 -3.27
C GLU A 71 0.03 5.38 -1.76
N THR A 72 -0.93 4.90 -0.97
CA THR A 72 -0.78 4.78 0.49
C THR A 72 0.36 3.83 0.85
N ALA A 73 0.41 2.64 0.24
CA ALA A 73 1.51 1.69 0.45
C ALA A 73 2.87 2.30 0.04
N GLY A 74 2.93 3.02 -1.08
CA GLY A 74 4.12 3.73 -1.54
C GLY A 74 4.59 4.81 -0.57
N ALA A 75 3.67 5.63 -0.07
CA ALA A 75 3.96 6.68 0.92
C ALA A 75 4.50 6.09 2.24
N ILE A 76 3.93 4.95 2.68
CA ILE A 76 4.40 4.24 3.88
C ILE A 76 5.81 3.68 3.67
N ARG A 77 6.10 3.04 2.52
CA ARG A 77 7.46 2.53 2.22
C ARG A 77 8.49 3.66 2.16
N THR A 78 8.14 4.77 1.52
CA THR A 78 9.01 5.95 1.40
C THR A 78 9.35 6.51 2.77
N SER A 79 8.35 6.70 3.62
CA SER A 79 8.55 7.19 4.98
C SER A 79 9.40 6.21 5.83
N GLY A 80 9.22 4.89 5.66
CA GLY A 80 10.05 3.88 6.33
C GLY A 80 11.52 3.89 5.89
N GLN A 81 11.79 4.10 4.60
CA GLN A 81 13.15 4.26 4.07
C GLN A 81 13.82 5.52 4.61
N GLN A 82 13.09 6.64 4.68
CA GLN A 82 13.60 7.90 5.24
C GLN A 82 14.03 7.74 6.71
N TYR A 83 13.30 6.97 7.52
CA TYR A 83 13.74 6.67 8.89
C TYR A 83 15.04 5.87 8.94
N THR A 84 15.21 4.89 8.04
CA THR A 84 16.43 4.06 7.99
C THR A 84 17.65 4.89 7.58
N VAL A 85 17.50 5.75 6.56
CA VAL A 85 18.56 6.66 6.09
C VAL A 85 18.94 7.65 7.18
N SER A 86 17.94 8.24 7.85
CA SER A 86 18.18 9.23 8.91
C SER A 86 18.89 8.62 10.12
N ASP A 87 18.53 7.39 10.51
CA ASP A 87 19.19 6.67 11.62
C ASP A 87 20.64 6.31 11.27
N THR A 88 20.89 5.81 10.05
CA THR A 88 22.25 5.49 9.58
C THR A 88 23.14 6.74 9.57
N ALA A 89 22.65 7.85 9.02
CA ALA A 89 23.39 9.11 9.00
C ALA A 89 23.67 9.66 10.41
N ALA A 90 22.75 9.46 11.36
CA ALA A 90 22.98 9.83 12.76
C ALA A 90 24.02 8.92 13.43
N ALA A 91 24.00 7.62 13.13
CA ALA A 91 24.97 6.64 13.61
C ALA A 91 26.40 6.98 13.15
N ASP A 92 26.55 7.30 11.86
CA ASP A 92 27.85 7.62 11.26
C ASP A 92 28.47 8.88 11.88
N ARG A 93 27.65 9.91 12.12
CA ARG A 93 28.07 11.15 12.80
C ARG A 93 28.48 10.89 14.24
N LEU A 94 27.74 10.05 14.96
CA LEU A 94 28.09 9.66 16.32
C LEU A 94 29.42 8.88 16.33
N GLY A 95 29.56 7.85 15.50
CA GLY A 95 30.78 7.05 15.37
C GLY A 95 32.03 7.89 15.07
N THR A 96 31.91 8.88 14.18
CA THR A 96 33.00 9.82 13.88
C THR A 96 33.34 10.75 15.05
N HIS A 97 32.35 11.20 15.83
CA HIS A 97 32.61 12.00 17.04
C HIS A 97 33.19 11.19 18.21
N HIS A 98 32.99 9.89 18.27
CA HIS A 98 33.50 9.03 19.34
C HIS A 98 34.95 8.57 19.12
N GLY A 99 35.42 8.52 17.87
CA GLY A 99 36.81 8.18 17.52
C GLY A 99 37.83 9.30 17.75
N GLY A 100 37.40 10.54 18.04
CA GLY A 100 38.27 11.72 18.13
C GLY A 100 38.75 12.13 19.52
N ARG A 101 38.35 11.44 20.61
CA ARG A 101 38.80 11.75 21.98
C ARG A 101 40.00 10.89 22.38
N GLN A 102 41.15 11.14 21.77
CA GLN A 102 42.44 10.77 22.35
C GLN A 102 42.64 11.64 23.60
N LEU A 103 42.51 11.06 24.79
CA LEU A 103 42.82 11.75 26.04
C LEU A 103 44.35 11.93 26.13
N PRO A 104 44.88 13.17 26.20
CA PRO A 104 46.28 13.37 26.52
C PRO A 104 46.54 12.92 27.97
N LEU A 105 47.58 12.09 28.13
CA LEU A 105 48.12 11.65 29.42
C LEU A 105 48.67 12.82 30.24
#